data_AF-A0A4R0N4T4-F1
#
_entry.id   AF-A0A4R0N4T4-F1
#
_cell.length_a   1.000
_cell.length_b   1.000
_cell.length_c   1.000
_cell.angle_alpha   90.00
_cell.angle_beta   90.00
_cell.angle_gamma   90.00
#
_symmetry.space_group_name_H-M   'P 1'
#
loop_
_entity.id
_entity.type
_entity.pdbx_description
1 polymer ?
#
loop_
_entity_poly.entity_id
_entity_poly.type
_entity_poly.pdbx_seq_one_letter_code
_entity_poly.pdbx_strand_id
1 'polypeptide(L)'
;MKRASLGILAVAGLSLGLFAFGSIKEGGIQGKVTPAEGAKEVVAIAGTDTLRSTISNGAFVFSKVKKGTYTVWVKANAPYKDTSVENVAVTDSATTDIGEIKLLQ
;
A
#
# COMPACT_ATOMS: atom_id res chain seq x y z
N MET A 1 36.49 17.86 -37.48
CA MET A 1 35.09 17.36 -37.42
C MET A 1 34.91 15.91 -36.94
N LYS A 2 35.96 15.12 -36.61
CA LYS A 2 35.81 13.69 -36.23
C LYS A 2 35.71 13.39 -34.71
N ARG A 3 35.95 14.38 -33.84
CA ARG A 3 35.89 14.23 -32.36
C ARG A 3 34.55 14.67 -31.75
N ALA A 4 33.81 15.52 -32.46
CA ALA A 4 32.49 15.98 -32.04
C ALA A 4 31.41 14.89 -32.17
N SER A 5 31.55 13.95 -33.11
CA SER A 5 30.59 12.86 -33.33
C SER A 5 30.58 11.82 -32.19
N LEU A 6 31.72 11.56 -31.54
CA LEU A 6 31.77 10.65 -30.39
C LEU A 6 31.14 11.25 -29.13
N GLY A 7 31.32 12.56 -28.88
CA GLY A 7 30.75 13.24 -27.73
C GLY A 7 29.21 13.30 -27.78
N ILE A 8 28.65 13.55 -28.97
CA ILE A 8 27.19 13.60 -29.17
C ILE A 8 26.55 12.22 -28.99
N LEU A 9 27.21 11.14 -29.44
CA LEU A 9 26.75 9.76 -29.23
C LEU A 9 26.73 9.37 -27.75
N ALA A 10 27.73 9.80 -26.97
CA ALA A 10 27.78 9.53 -25.52
C ALA A 10 26.68 10.27 -24.75
N VAL A 11 26.40 11.54 -25.10
CA VAL A 11 25.31 12.32 -24.50
C VAL A 11 23.94 11.76 -24.89
N ALA A 12 23.76 11.31 -26.14
CA ALA A 12 22.53 10.66 -26.59
C ALA A 12 22.28 9.32 -25.86
N GLY A 13 23.32 8.50 -25.67
CA GLY A 13 23.21 7.23 -24.94
C GLY A 13 22.83 7.40 -23.46
N LEU A 14 23.35 8.43 -22.79
CA LEU A 14 22.99 8.76 -21.41
C LEU A 14 21.55 9.26 -21.26
N SER A 15 21.01 9.96 -22.27
CA SER A 15 19.64 10.50 -22.22
C SER A 15 18.54 9.42 -22.25
N LEU A 16 18.81 8.24 -22.84
CA LEU A 16 17.86 7.13 -22.90
C LEU A 16 17.81 6.31 -21.59
N GLY A 17 18.84 6.39 -20.75
CA GLY A 17 18.87 5.69 -19.45
C GLY A 17 18.00 6.34 -18.38
N LEU A 18 17.65 7.63 -18.53
CA LEU A 18 16.99 8.40 -17.47
C LEU A 18 15.46 8.16 -17.39
N PHE A 19 14.85 7.54 -18.40
CA PHE A 19 13.42 7.22 -18.42
C PHE A 19 13.07 5.84 -17.83
N ALA A 20 14.05 5.09 -17.32
CA ALA A 20 13.81 3.75 -16.76
C ALA A 20 13.09 3.76 -15.40
N PHE A 21 12.88 4.93 -14.78
CA PHE A 21 12.13 5.04 -13.52
C PHE A 21 10.65 5.26 -13.82
N GLY A 22 9.91 4.16 -14.00
CA GLY A 22 8.45 4.21 -13.97
C GLY A 22 7.99 4.74 -12.61
N SER A 23 7.25 5.85 -12.58
CA SER A 23 6.64 6.37 -11.36
C SER A 23 5.71 5.30 -10.81
N ILE A 24 6.13 4.59 -9.76
CA ILE A 24 5.28 3.64 -9.06
C ILE A 24 4.21 4.48 -8.38
N LYS A 25 3.02 4.54 -8.99
CA LYS A 25 1.86 5.21 -8.41
C LYS A 25 1.27 4.27 -7.37
N GLU A 26 1.85 4.29 -6.19
CA GLU A 26 1.35 3.50 -5.07
C GLU A 26 0.28 4.32 -4.34
N GLY A 27 -0.84 3.67 -4.02
CA GLY A 27 -1.83 4.19 -3.09
C GLY A 27 -1.52 3.76 -1.67
N GLY A 28 -2.50 4.01 -0.80
CA GLY A 28 -2.47 3.53 0.57
C GLY A 28 -3.84 3.08 1.05
N ILE A 29 -3.85 2.37 2.16
CA ILE A 29 -5.07 2.10 2.93
C ILE A 29 -4.80 2.52 4.36
N GLN A 30 -5.69 3.29 4.96
CA GLN A 30 -5.61 3.64 6.38
C GLN A 30 -6.92 3.30 7.07
N GLY A 31 -6.82 3.04 8.36
CA GLY A 31 -7.99 2.87 9.20
C GLY A 31 -7.59 2.79 10.66
N LYS A 32 -8.62 2.68 11.49
CA LYS A 32 -8.46 2.56 12.94
C LYS A 32 -9.27 1.38 13.44
N VAL A 33 -8.70 0.62 14.37
CA VAL A 33 -9.37 -0.46 15.08
C VAL A 33 -9.64 0.00 16.51
N THR A 34 -10.86 -0.24 16.97
CA THR A 34 -11.30 0.02 18.33
C THR A 34 -11.90 -1.25 18.92
N PRO A 35 -11.44 -1.72 20.09
CA PRO A 35 -10.36 -1.17 20.90
C PRO A 35 -8.96 -1.47 20.32
N ALA A 36 -7.99 -0.58 20.60
CA ALA A 36 -6.63 -0.65 20.04
C ALA A 36 -5.90 -1.95 20.38
N GLU A 37 -6.14 -2.51 21.57
CA GLU A 37 -5.53 -3.77 22.04
C GLU A 37 -6.28 -5.01 21.52
N GLY A 38 -7.46 -4.82 20.93
CA GLY A 38 -8.30 -5.89 20.45
C GLY A 38 -7.82 -6.51 19.14
N ALA A 39 -6.95 -5.82 18.38
CA ALA A 39 -6.39 -6.35 17.15
C ALA A 39 -4.92 -6.71 17.30
N LYS A 40 -4.57 -7.88 16.77
CA LYS A 40 -3.22 -8.43 16.74
C LYS A 40 -2.48 -8.00 15.48
N GLU A 41 -3.15 -8.06 14.34
CA GLU A 41 -2.55 -7.85 13.03
C GLU A 41 -3.64 -7.43 12.03
N VAL A 42 -3.28 -6.57 11.08
CA VAL A 42 -4.14 -6.25 9.94
C VAL A 42 -3.44 -6.67 8.66
N VAL A 43 -4.18 -7.35 7.80
CA VAL A 43 -3.70 -7.78 6.49
C VAL A 43 -4.65 -7.27 5.40
N ALA A 44 -4.12 -6.83 4.28
CA ALA A 44 -4.89 -6.45 3.11
C ALA A 44 -4.64 -7.48 2.00
N ILE A 45 -5.71 -8.13 1.55
CA ILE A 45 -5.66 -9.23 0.59
C ILE A 45 -6.28 -8.75 -0.73
N ALA A 46 -5.56 -8.89 -1.83
CA ALA A 46 -6.07 -8.64 -3.18
C ALA A 46 -5.71 -9.82 -4.10
N GLY A 47 -6.67 -10.71 -4.33
CA GLY A 47 -6.45 -11.93 -5.11
C GLY A 47 -5.35 -12.80 -4.48
N THR A 48 -4.18 -12.85 -5.10
CA THR A 48 -3.01 -13.60 -4.61
C THR A 48 -2.02 -12.75 -3.81
N ASP A 49 -2.19 -11.43 -3.78
CA ASP A 49 -1.31 -10.51 -3.05
C ASP A 49 -1.80 -10.34 -1.61
N THR A 50 -0.88 -10.33 -0.65
CA THR A 50 -1.19 -10.15 0.78
C THR A 50 -0.20 -9.18 1.39
N LEU A 51 -0.72 -8.05 1.84
CA LEU A 51 0.03 -7.01 2.51
C LEU A 51 -0.25 -7.11 4.01
N ARG A 52 0.75 -6.84 4.83
CA ARG A 52 0.64 -6.84 6.29
C ARG A 52 1.07 -5.49 6.83
N SER A 53 0.36 -4.98 7.81
CA SER A 53 0.71 -3.74 8.49
C SER A 53 0.66 -3.90 10.00
N THR A 54 1.53 -3.16 10.67
CA THR A 54 1.56 -3.08 12.13
C THR A 54 0.50 -2.10 12.60
N ILE A 55 -0.15 -2.44 13.71
CA ILE A 55 -1.12 -1.59 14.37
C ILE A 55 -0.39 -0.76 15.43
N SER A 56 -0.57 0.55 15.40
CA SER A 56 -0.03 1.50 16.38
C SER A 56 -1.17 2.29 16.99
N ASN A 57 -1.43 2.11 18.29
CA ASN A 57 -2.55 2.74 19.00
C ASN A 57 -3.93 2.53 18.31
N GLY A 58 -4.13 1.33 17.75
CA GLY A 58 -5.33 0.99 16.98
C GLY A 58 -5.31 1.51 15.55
N ALA A 59 -4.47 2.47 15.18
CA ALA A 59 -4.33 2.91 13.80
C ALA A 59 -3.43 1.96 13.00
N PHE A 60 -3.79 1.68 11.75
CA PHE A 60 -2.96 0.94 10.81
C PHE A 60 -2.89 1.67 9.47
N VAL A 61 -1.75 1.56 8.81
CA VAL A 61 -1.52 2.18 7.50
C VAL A 61 -0.79 1.19 6.61
N PHE A 62 -1.37 0.88 5.46
CA PHE A 62 -0.71 0.21 4.37
C PHE A 62 -0.17 1.28 3.43
N SER A 63 1.14 1.47 3.46
CA SER A 63 1.84 2.27 2.46
C SER A 63 2.19 1.38 1.28
N LYS A 64 2.34 1.97 0.09
CA LYS A 64 2.82 1.29 -1.11
C LYS A 64 1.86 0.24 -1.68
N VAL A 65 0.55 0.49 -1.59
CA VAL A 65 -0.48 -0.45 -2.04
C VAL A 65 -0.73 -0.24 -3.54
N LYS A 66 -0.73 -1.32 -4.32
CA LYS A 66 -1.08 -1.22 -5.75
C LYS A 66 -2.55 -0.83 -5.87
N LYS A 67 -2.91 -0.11 -6.94
CA LYS A 67 -4.33 0.10 -7.23
C LYS A 67 -5.06 -1.24 -7.41
N GLY A 68 -6.27 -1.31 -6.88
CA GLY A 68 -7.07 -2.52 -6.92
C GLY A 68 -8.10 -2.55 -5.81
N THR A 69 -8.87 -3.64 -5.79
CA THR A 69 -9.85 -3.90 -4.74
C THR A 69 -9.23 -4.86 -3.72
N TYR A 70 -9.20 -4.45 -2.47
CA TYR A 70 -8.63 -5.19 -1.36
C TYR A 70 -9.73 -5.60 -0.36
N THR A 71 -9.50 -6.73 0.28
CA THR A 71 -10.20 -7.13 1.50
C THR A 71 -9.24 -6.95 2.67
N VAL A 72 -9.58 -6.05 3.59
CA VAL A 72 -8.80 -5.79 4.79
C VAL A 72 -9.30 -6.70 5.89
N TRP A 73 -8.51 -7.70 6.26
CA TRP A 73 -8.80 -8.63 7.35
C TRP A 73 -8.04 -8.21 8.60
N VAL A 74 -8.77 -8.05 9.69
CA VAL A 74 -8.27 -7.68 11.01
C VAL A 74 -8.33 -8.92 11.88
N LYS A 75 -7.15 -9.43 12.25
CA LYS A 75 -7.01 -10.53 13.20
C LYS A 75 -7.14 -9.98 14.60
N ALA A 76 -8.18 -10.40 15.30
CA ALA A 76 -8.48 -9.97 16.65
C ALA A 76 -7.82 -10.89 17.70
N ASN A 77 -7.62 -10.36 18.90
CA ASN A 77 -7.25 -11.13 20.08
C ASN A 77 -8.50 -11.44 20.91
N ALA A 78 -8.54 -12.60 21.57
CA ALA A 78 -9.61 -12.92 22.51
C ALA A 78 -9.70 -11.82 23.60
N PRO A 79 -10.90 -11.36 23.98
CA PRO A 79 -12.24 -11.89 23.64
C PRO A 79 -12.86 -11.38 22.33
N TYR A 80 -12.16 -10.60 21.52
CA TYR A 80 -12.70 -9.99 20.30
C TYR A 80 -12.71 -10.96 19.11
N LYS A 81 -13.67 -10.78 18.20
CA LYS A 81 -13.81 -11.58 16.98
C LYS A 81 -13.07 -10.95 15.80
N ASP A 82 -12.51 -11.81 14.96
CA ASP A 82 -11.91 -11.42 13.69
C ASP A 82 -12.95 -10.70 12.82
N THR A 83 -12.52 -9.67 12.09
CA THR A 83 -13.39 -8.88 11.23
C THR A 83 -12.72 -8.59 9.88
N SER A 84 -13.52 -8.34 8.87
CA SER A 84 -13.04 -8.01 7.52
C SER A 84 -13.85 -6.88 6.91
N VAL A 85 -13.16 -6.00 6.21
CA VAL A 85 -13.74 -4.97 5.36
C VAL A 85 -13.44 -5.33 3.92
N GLU A 86 -14.46 -5.76 3.20
CA GLU A 86 -14.38 -6.07 1.78
C GLU A 86 -14.56 -4.82 0.92
N ASN A 87 -14.20 -4.93 -0.36
CA ASN A 87 -14.43 -3.88 -1.37
C ASN A 87 -13.70 -2.56 -1.09
N VAL A 88 -12.51 -2.61 -0.48
CA VAL A 88 -11.66 -1.44 -0.27
C VAL A 88 -10.98 -1.09 -1.58
N ALA A 89 -11.45 -0.04 -2.25
CA ALA A 89 -10.91 0.41 -3.52
C ALA A 89 -9.71 1.33 -3.32
N VAL A 90 -8.53 0.87 -3.72
CA VAL A 90 -7.29 1.67 -3.69
C VAL A 90 -7.07 2.32 -5.04
N THR A 91 -6.93 3.65 -5.03
CA THR A 91 -6.62 4.44 -6.22
C THR A 91 -5.14 4.84 -6.25
N ASP A 92 -4.62 5.02 -7.46
CA ASP A 92 -3.25 5.50 -7.69
C ASP A 92 -2.99 6.82 -6.94
N SER A 93 -1.92 6.87 -6.14
CA SER A 93 -1.48 8.07 -5.41
C SER A 93 -2.48 8.64 -4.40
N ALA A 94 -3.46 7.86 -3.93
CA ALA A 94 -4.34 8.26 -2.83
C ALA A 94 -4.38 7.20 -1.73
N THR A 95 -4.58 7.66 -0.50
CA THR A 95 -4.82 6.79 0.65
C THR A 95 -6.32 6.63 0.84
N THR A 96 -6.79 5.39 0.80
CA THR A 96 -8.19 5.04 1.04
C THR A 96 -8.38 4.89 2.54
N ASP A 97 -9.21 5.75 3.11
CA ASP A 97 -9.59 5.65 4.52
C ASP A 97 -10.82 4.75 4.65
N ILE A 98 -10.67 3.65 5.38
CA ILE A 98 -11.77 2.71 5.67
C ILE A 98 -12.46 2.99 7.01
N GLY A 99 -12.06 4.06 7.69
CA GLY A 99 -12.66 4.55 8.92
C GLY A 99 -12.30 3.72 10.14
N GLU A 100 -13.23 3.71 11.09
CA GLU A 100 -13.10 3.01 12.36
C GLU A 100 -13.79 1.63 12.33
N ILE A 101 -13.00 0.59 12.56
CA ILE A 101 -13.41 -0.79 12.68
C ILE A 101 -13.60 -1.09 14.16
N LYS A 102 -14.86 -1.24 14.58
CA LYS A 102 -15.20 -1.65 15.95
C LYS A 102 -15.18 -3.17 16.04
N LEU A 103 -14.30 -3.70 16.87
CA LEU A 103 -14.28 -5.12 17.19
C LEU A 103 -15.39 -5.44 18.17
N LEU A 104 -16.15 -6.48 17.85
CA LEU A 104 -17.19 -7.02 18.71
C LEU A 104 -16.62 -8.21 19.48
N GLN A 105 -16.99 -8.32 20.76
CA GLN A 105 -16.72 -9.51 21.60
C GLN A 105 -17.73 -10.62 21.27
#